data_AF-A0A7J4ADC0-F1
#
_entry.id   AF-A0A7J4ADC0-F1
#
_cell.length_a   1.000
_cell.length_b   1.000
_cell.length_c   1.000
_cell.angle_alpha   90.00
_cell.angle_beta   90.00
_cell.angle_gamma   90.00
#
_symmetry.space_group_name_H-M   'P 1'
#
loop_
_entity.id
_entity.type
_entity.pdbx_description
1 polymer ?
#
loop_
_entity_poly.entity_id
_entity_poly.type
_entity_poly.pdbx_seq_one_letter_code
_entity_poly.pdbx_strand_id
1 'polypeptide(L)'
;MKIKILIGSFIGYFAAAIFNSLLLIIKETNPAVKTWLKVTFGHHWIGHGILTIIVFILVMLISLPIFKGEFNDKIAKIFLITFIILTLLSVFLIAGFYLSKL
;
A
#
# COMPACT_ATOMS: atom_id res chain seq x y z
N MET A 1 -7.48 21.89 6.12
CA MET A 1 -6.24 21.22 5.67
C MET A 1 -5.97 19.91 6.42
N LYS A 2 -5.95 19.91 7.77
CA LYS A 2 -5.68 18.71 8.59
C LYS A 2 -6.52 17.48 8.22
N ILE A 3 -7.84 17.66 8.04
CA ILE A 3 -8.74 16.55 7.70
C ILE A 3 -8.52 15.97 6.31
N LYS A 4 -8.20 16.81 5.32
CA LYS A 4 -7.91 16.37 3.95
C LYS A 4 -6.64 15.51 3.93
N ILE A 5 -5.62 15.92 4.69
CA ILE A 5 -4.40 15.13 4.87
C ILE A 5 -4.72 13.79 5.53
N LEU A 6 -5.51 13.77 6.61
CA LEU A 6 -5.91 12.52 7.28
C LEU A 6 -6.57 11.53 6.29
N ILE A 7 -7.59 12.00 5.57
CA ILE A 7 -8.33 11.17 4.61
C ILE A 7 -7.42 10.72 3.47
N GLY A 8 -6.59 11.63 2.95
CA GLY A 8 -5.64 11.31 1.89
C GLY A 8 -4.62 10.28 2.36
N SER A 9 -4.14 10.35 3.59
CA SER A 9 -3.22 9.36 4.17
C SER A 9 -3.87 7.99 4.28
N PHE A 10 -5.16 7.90 4.64
CA PHE A 10 -5.86 6.61 4.63
C PHE A 10 -6.01 6.04 3.22
N ILE A 11 -6.39 6.86 2.23
CA ILE A 11 -6.52 6.40 0.84
C ILE A 11 -5.16 5.97 0.29
N GLY A 12 -4.11 6.75 0.55
CA GLY A 12 -2.73 6.40 0.23
C GLY A 12 -2.29 5.10 0.88
N TYR A 13 -2.64 4.89 2.16
CA TYR A 13 -2.37 3.64 2.86
C TYR A 13 -3.09 2.45 2.21
N PHE A 14 -4.36 2.58 1.85
CA PHE A 14 -5.11 1.50 1.20
C PHE A 14 -4.46 1.05 -0.10
N ALA A 15 -4.07 2.01 -0.95
CA ALA A 15 -3.36 1.70 -2.20
C ALA A 15 -1.98 1.09 -1.93
N ALA A 16 -1.22 1.63 -0.98
CA ALA A 16 0.11 1.14 -0.64
C ALA A 16 0.06 -0.28 -0.05
N ALA A 17 -0.92 -0.60 0.80
CA ALA A 17 -1.07 -1.93 1.40
C ALA A 17 -1.35 -3.01 0.34
N ILE A 18 -2.23 -2.72 -0.63
CA ILE A 18 -2.51 -3.60 -1.76
C ILE A 18 -1.26 -3.73 -2.63
N PHE A 19 -0.68 -2.60 -3.06
CA PHE A 19 0.53 -2.56 -3.88
C PHE A 19 1.69 -3.34 -3.25
N ASN A 20 1.92 -3.17 -1.96
CA ASN A 20 2.97 -3.86 -1.20
C ASN A 20 2.84 -5.38 -1.31
N SER A 21 1.64 -5.91 -1.08
CA SER A 21 1.39 -7.37 -1.15
C SER A 21 1.53 -7.90 -2.58
N LEU A 22 1.01 -7.18 -3.58
CA LEU A 22 1.11 -7.57 -4.98
C LEU A 22 2.56 -7.52 -5.47
N LEU A 23 3.30 -6.45 -5.16
CA LEU A 23 4.71 -6.31 -5.55
C LEU A 23 5.57 -7.41 -4.94
N LEU A 24 5.25 -7.86 -3.72
CA LEU A 24 5.93 -9.00 -3.11
C LEU A 24 5.71 -10.26 -3.93
N ILE A 25 4.46 -10.61 -4.24
CA ILE A 25 4.17 -11.82 -5.02
C ILE A 25 4.84 -11.74 -6.40
N ILE A 26 4.74 -10.59 -7.07
CA ILE A 26 5.33 -10.38 -8.40
C ILE A 26 6.85 -10.51 -8.37
N LYS A 27 7.55 -9.81 -7.47
CA LYS A 27 9.03 -9.86 -7.44
C LYS A 27 9.56 -11.23 -7.03
N GLU A 28 8.80 -11.99 -6.23
CA GLU A 28 9.20 -13.33 -5.78
C GLU A 28 8.85 -14.43 -6.80
N THR A 29 8.01 -14.15 -7.79
CA THR A 29 7.67 -15.08 -8.88
C THR A 29 8.30 -14.71 -10.22
N ASN A 30 8.75 -13.46 -10.38
CA ASN A 30 9.38 -12.97 -11.59
C ASN A 30 10.83 -12.52 -11.33
N PRO A 31 11.84 -13.32 -11.75
CA PRO A 31 13.25 -12.99 -11.57
C PRO A 31 13.68 -11.67 -12.22
N ALA A 32 13.06 -11.28 -13.34
CA ALA A 32 13.39 -10.03 -14.03
C ALA A 32 13.00 -8.82 -13.17
N VAL A 33 11.82 -8.84 -12.54
CA VAL A 33 11.38 -7.77 -11.63
C VAL A 33 12.29 -7.70 -10.40
N LYS A 34 12.63 -8.85 -9.81
CA LYS A 34 13.53 -8.90 -8.65
C LYS A 34 14.91 -8.32 -8.96
N THR A 35 15.44 -8.67 -10.14
CA THR A 35 16.74 -8.21 -10.62
C THR A 35 16.71 -6.72 -10.91
N TRP A 36 15.67 -6.23 -11.58
CA TRP A 36 15.49 -4.80 -11.83
C TRP A 36 15.47 -4.01 -10.53
N LEU A 37 14.70 -4.43 -9.52
CA LEU A 37 14.68 -3.78 -8.21
C LEU A 37 16.06 -3.75 -7.54
N LYS A 38 16.84 -4.84 -7.66
CA LYS A 38 18.20 -4.91 -7.12
C LYS A 38 19.15 -3.97 -7.85
N VAL A 39 19.13 -3.97 -9.18
CA VAL A 39 20.05 -3.16 -9.99
C VAL A 39 19.74 -1.66 -9.86
N THR A 40 18.47 -1.28 -9.87
CA THR A 40 18.05 0.12 -9.80
C THR A 40 18.22 0.73 -8.41
N PHE A 41 17.97 -0.02 -7.34
CA PHE A 41 17.95 0.49 -5.96
C PHE A 41 19.07 -0.10 -5.07
N GLY A 42 20.04 -0.79 -5.65
CA GLY A 42 21.11 -1.51 -4.95
C GLY A 42 20.67 -2.81 -4.27
N HIS A 43 19.41 -2.89 -3.81
CA HIS A 43 18.86 -4.10 -3.22
C HIS A 43 17.35 -4.21 -3.43
N HIS A 44 16.86 -5.41 -3.75
CA HIS A 44 15.47 -5.63 -4.16
C HIS A 44 14.42 -5.30 -3.08
N TRP A 45 14.72 -5.51 -1.79
CA TRP A 45 13.89 -5.04 -0.66
C TRP A 45 13.87 -3.51 -0.48
N ILE A 46 14.97 -2.81 -0.78
CA ILE A 46 15.05 -1.35 -0.72
C ILE A 46 14.17 -0.77 -1.82
N GLY A 47 14.32 -1.25 -3.06
CA GLY A 47 13.48 -0.83 -4.18
C GLY A 47 12.00 -1.08 -3.93
N HIS A 48 11.67 -2.23 -3.33
CA HIS A 48 10.30 -2.53 -2.88
C HIS A 48 9.76 -1.48 -1.91
N GLY A 49 10.53 -1.16 -0.85
CA GLY A 49 10.14 -0.16 0.14
C GLY A 49 9.96 1.23 -0.46
N ILE A 50 10.91 1.67 -1.30
CA ILE A 50 10.85 2.96 -2.00
C ILE A 50 9.59 3.06 -2.87
N LEU A 51 9.32 2.06 -3.71
CA LEU A 51 8.13 2.07 -4.57
C LEU A 51 6.84 2.09 -3.74
N THR A 52 6.79 1.37 -2.63
CA THR A 52 5.62 1.35 -1.74
C THR A 52 5.37 2.74 -1.13
N ILE A 53 6.42 3.42 -0.68
CA ILE A 53 6.34 4.80 -0.16
C ILE A 53 5.92 5.78 -1.26
N ILE A 54 6.47 5.64 -2.47
CA ILE A 54 6.08 6.47 -3.61
C ILE A 54 4.59 6.31 -3.90
N VAL A 55 4.07 5.08 -3.96
CA VAL A 55 2.64 4.83 -4.17
C VAL A 55 1.81 5.46 -3.06
N PHE A 56 2.21 5.31 -1.79
CA PHE A 56 1.54 5.95 -0.67
C PHE A 56 1.44 7.47 -0.85
N ILE A 57 2.57 8.13 -1.11
CA ILE A 57 2.64 9.60 -1.24
C ILE A 57 1.84 10.07 -2.45
N LEU A 58 2.03 9.45 -3.62
CA LEU A 58 1.34 9.86 -4.85
C LEU A 58 -0.17 9.74 -4.71
N VAL A 59 -0.67 8.59 -4.23
CA VAL A 59 -2.12 8.38 -4.06
C VAL A 59 -2.67 9.30 -2.98
N MET A 60 -1.95 9.50 -1.86
CA MET A 60 -2.33 10.46 -0.84
C MET A 60 -2.50 11.86 -1.46
N LEU A 61 -1.50 12.36 -2.18
CA LEU A 61 -1.53 13.70 -2.77
C LEU A 61 -2.63 13.87 -3.82
N ILE A 62 -2.80 12.88 -4.70
CA ILE A 62 -3.84 12.87 -5.74
C ILE A 62 -5.25 12.85 -5.14
N SER A 63 -5.41 12.23 -3.96
CA SER A 63 -6.72 12.13 -3.29
C SER A 63 -7.13 13.40 -2.52
N LEU A 64 -6.20 14.29 -2.17
CA LEU A 64 -6.47 15.53 -1.43
C LEU A 64 -7.56 16.42 -2.06
N PRO A 65 -7.57 16.70 -3.37
CA PRO A 65 -8.60 17.54 -3.99
C PRO A 65 -9.95 16.82 -4.15
N ILE A 66 -9.98 15.49 -4.09
CA ILE A 66 -11.18 14.68 -4.36
C ILE A 66 -12.16 14.76 -3.19
N PHE A 67 -11.66 14.85 -1.96
CA PHE A 67 -12.53 14.93 -0.78
C PHE A 67 -13.10 16.33 -0.58
N LYS A 68 -14.42 16.45 -0.81
CA LYS A 68 -15.21 17.67 -0.58
C LYS A 68 -16.26 17.54 0.53
N GLY A 69 -16.36 16.37 1.17
CA GLY A 69 -17.35 16.10 2.20
C GLY A 69 -16.94 16.58 3.61
N GLU A 70 -17.85 16.40 4.56
CA GLU A 70 -17.53 16.51 5.99
C GLU A 70 -17.07 15.15 6.52
N PHE A 71 -16.09 15.16 7.41
CA PHE A 71 -15.65 13.93 8.08
C PHE A 71 -16.43 13.77 9.39
N ASN A 72 -17.20 12.70 9.48
CA ASN A 72 -18.03 12.38 10.64
C ASN A 72 -17.71 10.98 11.17
N ASP A 73 -18.32 10.60 12.30
CA ASP A 73 -18.06 9.32 12.97
C ASP A 73 -18.36 8.10 12.08
N LYS A 74 -19.37 8.20 11.21
CA LYS A 74 -19.71 7.13 10.27
C LYS A 74 -18.59 6.92 9.26
N ILE A 75 -18.05 8.00 8.69
CA ILE A 75 -16.92 7.94 7.75
C ILE A 75 -15.66 7.45 8.48
N ALA A 76 -15.38 7.95 9.68
CA ALA A 76 -14.25 7.51 10.49
C ALA A 76 -14.30 5.99 10.75
N LYS A 77 -15.47 5.46 11.12
CA LYS A 77 -15.68 4.03 11.34
C LYS A 77 -15.47 3.20 10.07
N ILE A 78 -15.96 3.66 8.92
CA ILE A 78 -15.74 3.00 7.63
C ILE A 78 -14.25 2.96 7.31
N PHE A 79 -13.54 4.08 7.46
CA PHE A 79 -12.10 4.16 7.22
C PHE A 79 -11.30 3.23 8.13
N LEU A 80 -11.66 3.15 9.42
CA LEU A 80 -11.03 2.25 10.37
C LEU A 80 -11.26 0.77 10.02
N ILE A 81 -12.50 0.39 9.69
CA ILE A 81 -12.81 -0.99 9.29
C ILE A 81 -12.08 -1.35 7.99
N THR A 82 -12.09 -0.48 7.00
CA THR A 82 -11.37 -0.68 5.73
C THR A 82 -9.87 -0.79 5.95
N PHE A 83 -9.30 0.03 6.83
CA PHE A 83 -7.90 -0.06 7.24
C PHE A 83 -7.59 -1.46 7.77
N ILE A 84 -8.34 -1.92 8.76
CA ILE A 84 -8.13 -3.25 9.38
C ILE A 84 -8.25 -4.36 8.33
N ILE A 85 -9.31 -4.35 7.51
CA ILE A 85 -9.54 -5.38 6.48
C ILE A 85 -8.39 -5.41 5.47
N LEU A 86 -7.93 -4.27 4.97
CA LEU A 86 -6.85 -4.22 3.99
C LEU A 86 -5.50 -4.58 4.59
N THR A 87 -5.22 -4.22 5.85
CA THR A 87 -4.03 -4.69 6.56
C THR A 87 -4.04 -6.21 6.66
N LEU A 88 -5.15 -6.79 7.13
CA LEU A 88 -5.28 -8.24 7.27
C LEU A 88 -5.17 -8.94 5.91
N LEU A 89 -5.81 -8.41 4.87
CA LEU A 89 -5.71 -8.93 3.52
C LEU A 89 -4.26 -8.90 3.02
N SER A 90 -3.55 -7.78 3.21
CA SER A 90 -2.14 -7.64 2.82
C SER A 90 -1.26 -8.66 3.55
N VAL A 91 -1.47 -8.86 4.85
CA VAL A 91 -0.79 -9.88 5.66
C VAL A 91 -1.10 -11.29 5.15
N PHE A 92 -2.37 -11.63 4.92
CA PHE A 92 -2.76 -12.96 4.45
C PHE A 92 -2.23 -13.27 3.05
N LEU A 93 -2.17 -12.29 2.15
CA LEU A 93 -1.57 -12.47 0.82
C LEU A 93 -0.07 -12.80 0.93
N ILE A 94 0.67 -12.07 1.76
CA ILE A 94 2.11 -12.29 1.94
C ILE A 94 2.36 -13.63 2.67
N ALA A 95 1.66 -13.87 3.77
CA ALA A 95 1.79 -15.09 4.54
C ALA A 95 1.38 -16.32 3.71
N GLY A 96 0.23 -16.25 3.05
CA GLY A 96 -0.28 -17.32 2.18
C GLY A 96 0.69 -17.64 1.04
N PHE A 97 1.31 -16.62 0.43
CA PHE A 97 2.34 -16.82 -0.59
C PHE A 97 3.52 -17.65 -0.06
N TYR A 98 4.10 -17.29 1.09
CA TYR A 98 5.22 -18.04 1.65
C TYR A 98 4.82 -19.41 2.19
N LEU A 99 3.67 -19.52 2.86
CA LEU A 99 3.15 -20.79 3.36
C LEU A 99 2.85 -21.78 2.23
N SER A 100 2.40 -21.31 1.07
CA SER A 100 2.18 -22.17 -0.11
C SER A 100 3.45 -22.72 -0.75
N LYS A 101 4.63 -22.21 -0.34
CA LYS A 101 5.94 -22.58 -0.86
C LYS A 101 6.79 -23.37 0.15
N LEU A 102 6.28 -23.63 1.35
CA LEU A 102 6.88 -24.56 2.31
C LEU A 102 6.64 -26.01 1.85
#